data_AF-A0A7V5UKN4-F1
#
_entry.id   AF-A0A7V5UKN4-F1
#
_cell.length_a   1.000
_cell.length_b   1.000
_cell.length_c   1.000
_cell.angle_alpha   90.00
_cell.angle_beta   90.00
_cell.angle_gamma   90.00
#
_symmetry.space_group_name_H-M   'P 1'
#
loop_
_entity.id
_entity.type
_entity.pdbx_description
1 polymer ?
#
loop_
_entity_poly.entity_id
_entity_poly.type
_entity_poly.pdbx_seq_one_letter_code
_entity_poly.pdbx_strand_id
1 'polypeptide(L)'
;MSISAVHSDNDALRRLAPFPPVPSRMSCVVGLAWQCAALAAWLIVAPVADAKADDLATRHRIAFVGLHGGIFPALQELNTFDDLELVYWSDDAIAGSSVPPGPYRVVLIQHVRGESRKALEQVVRDAVAGGATHVISISGLAEKHLTDLAKDGTLRSAPNLRAYYGTSRTNLAGLLAYIRVNYLGLPGSVPPPETTDIRGKIYHPDHEGLFDDAQAFLKWAANRTQGPRLDAPRVVVAVHSTHLTFQQPQVVAALIRALE
;
A
#
# COMPACT_ATOMS: atom_id res chain seq x y z
N MET A 1 21.25 -2.26 -35.12
CA MET A 1 22.21 -1.91 -34.06
C MET A 1 21.82 -2.69 -32.81
N SER A 2 22.54 -3.78 -32.53
CA SER A 2 22.31 -4.63 -31.36
C SER A 2 22.85 -3.97 -30.10
N ILE A 3 22.07 -4.01 -29.02
CA ILE A 3 22.51 -3.60 -27.68
C ILE A 3 22.66 -4.86 -26.85
N SER A 4 23.90 -5.16 -26.47
CA SER A 4 24.25 -6.26 -25.55
C SER A 4 23.91 -5.87 -24.12
N ALA A 5 23.30 -6.80 -23.38
CA ALA A 5 23.02 -6.70 -21.96
C ALA A 5 24.28 -7.03 -21.15
N VAL A 6 24.64 -6.16 -20.20
CA VAL A 6 25.68 -6.40 -19.18
C VAL A 6 25.01 -7.02 -17.96
N HIS A 7 25.47 -8.22 -17.61
CA HIS A 7 25.15 -8.97 -16.40
C HIS A 7 25.95 -8.36 -15.23
N SER A 8 25.29 -7.88 -14.17
CA SER A 8 25.97 -7.48 -12.93
C SER A 8 25.70 -8.51 -11.83
N ASP A 9 26.76 -9.16 -11.38
CA ASP A 9 26.81 -10.08 -10.25
C ASP A 9 26.33 -9.43 -8.95
N ASN A 10 25.41 -10.11 -8.27
CA ASN A 10 24.71 -9.63 -7.08
C ASN A 10 25.10 -10.45 -5.84
N ASP A 11 26.41 -10.64 -5.63
CA ASP A 11 26.95 -11.58 -4.63
C ASP A 11 27.56 -10.88 -3.39
N ALA A 12 27.32 -9.59 -3.20
CA ALA A 12 27.95 -8.78 -2.15
C ALA A 12 27.13 -8.60 -0.86
N LEU A 13 25.91 -9.15 -0.74
CA LEU A 13 25.01 -8.88 0.41
C LEU A 13 24.72 -10.08 1.33
N ARG A 14 25.50 -11.17 1.25
CA ARG A 14 25.27 -12.41 2.05
C ARG A 14 26.20 -12.64 3.24
N ARG A 15 26.70 -11.58 3.90
CA ARG A 15 27.55 -11.76 5.10
C ARG A 15 27.12 -10.87 6.27
N LEU A 16 26.04 -11.29 6.94
CA LEU A 16 25.77 -10.89 8.31
C LEU A 16 25.63 -12.16 9.17
N ALA A 17 26.47 -12.25 10.18
CA ALA A 17 26.61 -13.39 11.09
C ALA A 17 25.44 -13.51 12.09
N PRO A 18 25.17 -14.72 12.61
CA PRO A 18 24.07 -14.96 13.56
C PRO A 18 24.40 -14.47 14.98
N PHE A 19 23.38 -13.98 15.68
CA PHE A 19 23.40 -13.62 17.10
C PHE A 19 23.55 -14.87 18.00
N PRO A 20 24.26 -14.76 19.16
CA PRO A 20 24.40 -15.86 20.10
C PRO A 20 23.14 -16.09 20.97
N PRO A 21 22.92 -17.33 21.47
CA PRO A 21 21.78 -17.66 22.31
C PRO A 21 21.95 -17.18 23.77
N VAL A 22 20.83 -16.80 24.39
CA VAL A 22 20.73 -16.45 25.82
C VAL A 22 20.50 -17.72 26.65
N PRO A 23 21.20 -17.92 27.79
CA PRO A 23 21.06 -19.13 28.61
C PRO A 23 19.81 -19.11 29.51
N SER A 24 19.15 -20.26 29.54
CA SER A 24 18.11 -20.65 30.48
C SER A 24 18.67 -20.93 31.89
N ARG A 25 18.05 -20.36 32.93
CA ARG A 25 18.21 -20.84 34.31
C ARG A 25 16.87 -21.30 34.88
N MET A 26 16.77 -22.61 35.12
CA MET A 26 15.92 -23.19 36.14
C MET A 26 16.52 -22.89 37.52
N SER A 27 15.68 -22.63 38.52
CA SER A 27 15.86 -23.19 39.86
C SER A 27 14.56 -23.13 40.66
N CYS A 28 14.32 -24.28 41.28
CA CYS A 28 13.23 -24.66 42.16
C CYS A 28 13.47 -24.09 43.56
N VAL A 29 12.45 -23.57 44.24
CA VAL A 29 12.43 -23.49 45.71
C VAL A 29 11.04 -23.82 46.23
N VAL A 30 11.03 -24.86 47.07
CA VAL A 30 9.95 -25.36 47.93
C VAL A 30 9.77 -24.43 49.12
N GLY A 31 8.54 -24.21 49.60
CA GLY A 31 8.36 -23.82 51.00
C GLY A 31 7.09 -23.09 51.42
N LEU A 32 6.29 -23.83 52.20
CA LEU A 32 5.43 -23.40 53.31
C LEU A 32 4.11 -22.66 53.05
N ALA A 33 3.05 -23.38 53.43
CA ALA A 33 1.69 -22.94 53.69
C ALA A 33 1.61 -21.96 54.87
N TRP A 34 0.88 -20.86 54.68
CA TRP A 34 0.28 -20.08 55.76
C TRP A 34 -1.20 -19.84 55.41
N GLN A 35 -2.07 -20.41 56.24
CA GLN A 35 -3.51 -20.16 56.24
C GLN A 35 -3.75 -18.80 56.92
N CYS A 36 -4.26 -17.84 56.16
CA CYS A 36 -4.96 -16.68 56.71
C CYS A 36 -6.35 -16.64 56.07
N ALA A 37 -7.36 -16.90 56.90
CA ALA A 37 -8.76 -16.74 56.56
C ALA A 37 -9.04 -15.25 56.33
N ALA A 38 -9.27 -14.88 55.08
CA ALA A 38 -9.84 -13.59 54.70
C ALA A 38 -11.28 -13.80 54.26
N LEU A 39 -12.21 -13.11 54.94
CA LEU A 39 -13.61 -13.00 54.59
C LEU A 39 -13.75 -12.55 53.13
N ALA A 40 -14.20 -13.45 52.26
CA ALA A 40 -14.56 -13.14 50.89
C ALA A 40 -15.91 -12.41 50.87
N ALA A 41 -15.85 -11.07 50.90
CA ALA A 41 -16.92 -10.26 50.34
C ALA A 41 -16.93 -10.53 48.82
N TRP A 42 -18.00 -11.16 48.33
CA TRP A 42 -18.28 -11.30 46.90
C TRP A 42 -18.61 -9.93 46.31
N LEU A 43 -17.58 -9.13 46.04
CA LEU A 43 -17.65 -8.14 44.99
C LEU A 43 -17.49 -8.90 43.68
N ILE A 44 -18.56 -8.91 42.88
CA ILE A 44 -18.50 -9.28 41.47
C ILE A 44 -17.59 -8.24 40.80
N VAL A 45 -16.29 -8.50 40.79
CA VAL A 45 -15.37 -7.85 39.86
C VAL A 45 -15.63 -8.56 38.54
N ALA A 46 -16.53 -8.00 37.74
CA ALA A 46 -16.61 -8.36 36.34
C ALA A 46 -15.19 -8.22 35.76
N PRO A 47 -14.65 -9.23 35.07
CA PRO A 47 -13.42 -9.04 34.35
C PRO A 47 -13.67 -7.87 33.39
N VAL A 48 -12.91 -6.79 33.55
CA VAL A 48 -12.75 -5.80 32.50
C VAL A 48 -12.00 -6.53 31.39
N ALA A 49 -12.77 -7.25 30.58
CA ALA A 49 -12.30 -7.79 29.33
C ALA A 49 -11.73 -6.62 28.55
N ASP A 50 -10.51 -6.81 28.03
CA ASP A 50 -9.76 -5.86 27.23
C ASP A 50 -10.69 -5.07 26.29
N ALA A 51 -10.90 -3.78 26.59
CA ALA A 51 -11.61 -2.86 25.71
C ALA A 51 -10.97 -2.73 24.32
N LYS A 52 -9.77 -3.31 24.11
CA LYS A 52 -9.10 -3.42 22.81
C LYS A 52 -9.62 -4.56 21.93
N ALA A 53 -10.20 -5.62 22.51
CA ALA A 53 -10.69 -6.76 21.72
C ALA A 53 -12.05 -6.45 21.05
N ASP A 54 -12.89 -5.66 21.71
CA ASP A 54 -14.19 -5.22 21.16
C ASP A 54 -14.03 -4.14 20.07
N ASP A 55 -12.96 -3.35 20.10
CA ASP A 55 -12.69 -2.28 19.11
C ASP A 55 -12.35 -2.83 17.71
N LEU A 56 -11.88 -4.07 17.60
CA LEU A 56 -11.62 -4.71 16.30
C LEU A 56 -12.90 -5.25 15.65
N ALA A 57 -13.94 -5.54 16.42
CA ALA A 57 -15.19 -6.08 15.91
C ALA A 57 -16.04 -5.04 15.15
N THR A 58 -15.76 -3.75 15.35
CA THR A 58 -16.52 -2.64 14.74
C THR A 58 -15.87 -2.09 13.47
N ARG A 59 -14.59 -2.42 13.20
CA ARG A 59 -13.86 -1.87 12.06
C ARG A 59 -14.24 -2.55 10.74
N HIS A 60 -14.40 -1.73 9.71
CA HIS A 60 -14.62 -2.20 8.35
C HIS A 60 -13.28 -2.53 7.70
N ARG A 61 -13.07 -3.83 7.46
CA ARG A 61 -11.82 -4.32 6.86
C ARG A 61 -11.87 -4.22 5.34
N ILE A 62 -10.87 -3.57 4.77
CA ILE A 62 -10.69 -3.36 3.33
C ILE A 62 -9.41 -4.07 2.90
N ALA A 63 -9.54 -5.05 2.00
CA ALA A 63 -8.40 -5.74 1.42
C ALA A 63 -7.88 -5.02 0.18
N PHE A 64 -6.57 -4.92 0.04
CA PHE A 64 -5.89 -4.40 -1.13
C PHE A 64 -4.96 -5.44 -1.74
N VAL A 65 -5.01 -5.58 -3.07
CA VAL A 65 -4.24 -6.54 -3.85
C VAL A 65 -3.46 -5.83 -4.94
N GLY A 66 -2.19 -6.20 -5.09
CA GLY A 66 -1.34 -5.74 -6.19
C GLY A 66 -0.82 -4.31 -6.06
N LEU A 67 -1.09 -3.59 -4.94
CA LEU A 67 -0.59 -2.24 -4.68
C LEU A 67 0.93 -2.19 -4.39
N HIS A 68 1.74 -2.55 -5.39
CA HIS A 68 3.19 -2.49 -5.28
C HIS A 68 3.71 -1.04 -5.27
N GLY A 69 4.93 -0.86 -4.76
CA GLY A 69 5.64 0.42 -4.82
C GLY A 69 5.03 1.50 -3.94
N GLY A 70 4.89 1.27 -2.64
CA GLY A 70 4.64 2.35 -1.66
C GLY A 70 3.22 2.90 -1.60
N ILE A 71 2.31 2.55 -2.53
CA ILE A 71 0.91 3.04 -2.47
C ILE A 71 0.18 2.55 -1.23
N PHE A 72 0.33 1.27 -0.86
CA PHE A 72 -0.33 0.76 0.35
C PHE A 72 0.18 1.42 1.64
N PRO A 73 1.50 1.54 1.89
CA PRO A 73 2.02 2.37 2.99
C PRO A 73 1.48 3.81 2.98
N ALA A 74 1.42 4.46 1.82
CA ALA A 74 0.85 5.80 1.72
C ALA A 74 -0.65 5.85 2.10
N LEU A 75 -1.43 4.84 1.73
CA LEU A 75 -2.83 4.72 2.17
C LEU A 75 -2.93 4.53 3.68
N GLN A 76 -2.04 3.75 4.30
CA GLN A 76 -2.00 3.60 5.75
C GLN A 76 -1.69 4.91 6.46
N GLU A 77 -0.71 5.68 5.97
CA GLU A 77 -0.37 7.01 6.51
C GLU A 77 -1.51 8.02 6.35
N LEU A 78 -2.25 7.94 5.23
CA LEU A 78 -3.34 8.87 4.91
C LEU A 78 -4.68 8.44 5.53
N ASN A 79 -4.75 7.28 6.16
CA ASN A 79 -5.98 6.80 6.78
C ASN A 79 -6.24 7.56 8.09
N THR A 80 -7.18 8.50 8.04
CA THR A 80 -7.65 9.26 9.22
C THR A 80 -8.94 8.69 9.81
N PHE A 81 -9.38 7.51 9.36
CA PHE A 81 -10.65 6.90 9.74
C PHE A 81 -10.43 5.74 10.71
N ASP A 82 -10.86 5.92 11.96
CA ASP A 82 -10.71 4.92 13.03
C ASP A 82 -11.58 3.67 12.81
N ASP A 83 -12.62 3.79 11.98
CA ASP A 83 -13.53 2.71 11.62
C ASP A 83 -13.09 1.90 10.38
N LEU A 84 -11.93 2.23 9.79
CA LEU A 84 -11.35 1.47 8.68
C LEU A 84 -10.09 0.72 9.09
N GLU A 85 -10.04 -0.57 8.74
CA GLU A 85 -8.81 -1.37 8.79
C GLU A 85 -8.36 -1.68 7.37
N LEU A 86 -7.17 -1.21 6.99
CA LEU A 86 -6.59 -1.47 5.68
C LEU A 86 -5.68 -2.70 5.76
N VAL A 87 -5.97 -3.71 4.95
CA VAL A 87 -5.24 -4.99 4.93
C VAL A 87 -4.63 -5.20 3.55
N TYR A 88 -3.34 -5.51 3.50
CA TYR A 88 -2.67 -5.86 2.25
C TYR A 88 -2.59 -7.38 2.09
N TRP A 89 -3.06 -7.88 0.96
CA TRP A 89 -2.81 -9.25 0.55
C TRP A 89 -1.58 -9.27 -0.35
N SER A 90 -0.46 -9.73 0.21
CA SER A 90 0.79 -9.87 -0.53
C SER A 90 0.70 -11.01 -1.55
N ASP A 91 1.55 -10.97 -2.57
CA ASP A 91 1.63 -12.04 -3.57
C ASP A 91 1.95 -13.40 -2.92
N ASP A 92 2.85 -13.40 -1.93
CA ASP A 92 3.21 -14.61 -1.17
C ASP A 92 2.03 -15.16 -0.37
N ALA A 93 1.25 -14.29 0.28
CA ALA A 93 0.08 -14.71 1.04
C ALA A 93 -1.03 -15.25 0.12
N ILE A 94 -1.19 -14.68 -1.07
CA ILE A 94 -2.12 -15.19 -2.08
C ILE A 94 -1.64 -16.55 -2.58
N ALA A 95 -0.38 -16.67 -2.98
CA ALA A 95 0.20 -17.90 -3.51
C ALA A 95 0.18 -19.05 -2.49
N GLY A 96 0.40 -18.74 -1.21
CA GLY A 96 0.33 -19.70 -0.10
C GLY A 96 -1.06 -19.91 0.48
N SER A 97 -2.11 -19.28 -0.06
CA SER A 97 -3.47 -19.29 0.49
C SER A 97 -3.52 -18.94 1.99
N SER A 98 -2.66 -18.02 2.41
CA SER A 98 -2.46 -17.59 3.79
C SER A 98 -2.78 -16.11 3.97
N VAL A 99 -3.73 -15.58 3.19
CA VAL A 99 -4.21 -14.21 3.40
C VAL A 99 -4.82 -14.09 4.81
N PRO A 100 -4.72 -12.93 5.46
CA PRO A 100 -5.32 -12.77 6.78
C PRO A 100 -6.82 -13.12 6.74
N PRO A 101 -7.37 -13.81 7.76
CA PRO A 101 -8.77 -14.24 7.75
C PRO A 101 -9.73 -13.04 7.79
N GLY A 102 -10.96 -13.19 7.26
CA GLY A 102 -12.01 -12.15 7.21
C GLY A 102 -12.92 -12.09 8.47
N PRO A 103 -13.97 -11.24 8.48
CA PRO A 103 -14.67 -10.76 7.28
C PRO A 103 -14.07 -9.49 6.67
N TYR A 104 -14.06 -9.43 5.34
CA TYR A 104 -13.73 -8.23 4.57
C TYR A 104 -15.03 -7.65 4.01
N ARG A 105 -15.13 -6.32 3.88
CA ARG A 105 -16.29 -5.69 3.22
C ARG A 105 -15.99 -5.32 1.77
N VAL A 106 -14.78 -4.84 1.52
CA VAL A 106 -14.33 -4.39 0.21
C VAL A 106 -12.98 -5.04 -0.11
N VAL A 107 -12.83 -5.52 -1.35
CA VAL A 107 -11.57 -6.02 -1.91
C VAL A 107 -11.22 -5.18 -3.13
N LEU A 108 -10.08 -4.49 -3.08
CA LEU A 108 -9.58 -3.66 -4.17
C LEU A 108 -8.40 -4.33 -4.86
N ILE A 109 -8.50 -4.51 -6.17
CA ILE A 109 -7.50 -5.19 -7.00
C ILE A 109 -6.93 -4.22 -8.02
N GLN A 110 -5.64 -3.91 -7.90
CA GLN A 110 -4.97 -3.03 -8.86
C GLN A 110 -4.27 -3.83 -9.96
N HIS A 111 -3.47 -4.82 -9.59
CA HIS A 111 -2.68 -5.62 -10.50
C HIS A 111 -2.69 -7.08 -10.04
N VAL A 112 -2.54 -7.99 -11.00
CA VAL A 112 -2.49 -9.43 -10.75
C VAL A 112 -1.30 -10.00 -11.49
N ARG A 113 -0.39 -10.63 -10.74
CA ARG A 113 0.70 -11.41 -11.32
C ARG A 113 0.17 -12.66 -12.02
N GLY A 114 0.76 -13.02 -13.15
CA GLY A 114 0.25 -14.09 -14.00
C GLY A 114 0.19 -15.44 -13.28
N GLU A 115 1.23 -15.74 -12.52
CA GLU A 115 1.42 -16.95 -11.73
C GLU A 115 0.42 -17.07 -10.57
N SER A 116 -0.05 -15.97 -10.00
CA SER A 116 -0.94 -15.97 -8.82
C SER A 116 -2.42 -15.86 -9.18
N ARG A 117 -2.80 -15.84 -10.47
CA ARG A 117 -4.19 -15.61 -10.91
C ARG A 117 -5.19 -16.58 -10.29
N LYS A 118 -4.97 -17.89 -10.44
CA LYS A 118 -5.90 -18.90 -9.90
C LYS A 118 -6.01 -18.85 -8.38
N ALA A 119 -4.88 -18.64 -7.70
CA ALA A 119 -4.85 -18.51 -6.25
C ALA A 119 -5.63 -17.27 -5.80
N LEU A 120 -5.45 -16.14 -6.49
CA LEU A 120 -6.20 -14.91 -6.22
C LEU A 120 -7.71 -15.10 -6.47
N GLU A 121 -8.11 -15.78 -7.54
CA GLU A 121 -9.52 -16.06 -7.79
C GLU A 121 -10.16 -16.84 -6.64
N GLN A 122 -9.49 -17.88 -6.15
CA GLN A 122 -9.98 -18.65 -5.01
C GLN A 122 -10.09 -17.78 -3.75
N VAL A 123 -9.03 -17.04 -3.41
CA VAL A 123 -9.01 -16.14 -2.24
C VAL A 123 -10.13 -15.10 -2.30
N VAL A 124 -10.42 -14.54 -3.48
CA VAL A 124 -11.52 -13.59 -3.67
C VAL A 124 -12.87 -14.26 -3.45
N ARG A 125 -13.07 -15.49 -3.97
CA ARG A 125 -14.31 -16.25 -3.75
C ARG A 125 -14.51 -16.57 -2.27
N ASP A 126 -13.45 -16.94 -1.57
CA ASP A 126 -13.50 -17.21 -0.13
C ASP A 126 -13.86 -15.94 0.66
N ALA A 127 -13.31 -14.78 0.27
CA ALA A 127 -13.66 -13.50 0.88
C ALA A 127 -15.13 -13.11 0.64
N VAL A 128 -15.67 -13.37 -0.55
CA VAL A 128 -17.09 -13.15 -0.87
C VAL A 128 -17.99 -14.10 -0.06
N ALA A 129 -17.65 -15.39 0.02
CA ALA A 129 -18.35 -16.35 0.88
C ALA A 129 -18.29 -15.95 2.36
N GLY A 130 -17.19 -15.31 2.79
CA GLY A 130 -17.00 -14.73 4.12
C GLY A 130 -17.65 -13.35 4.34
N GLY A 131 -18.39 -12.82 3.36
CA GLY A 131 -19.20 -11.60 3.52
C GLY A 131 -18.65 -10.32 2.88
N ALA A 132 -17.68 -10.42 1.96
CA ALA A 132 -17.29 -9.29 1.12
C ALA A 132 -18.41 -8.91 0.16
N THR A 133 -18.78 -7.62 0.17
CA THR A 133 -19.90 -7.10 -0.62
C THR A 133 -19.44 -6.41 -1.90
N HIS A 134 -18.17 -6.00 -1.96
CA HIS A 134 -17.59 -5.33 -3.12
C HIS A 134 -16.21 -5.88 -3.48
N VAL A 135 -16.05 -6.34 -4.73
CA VAL A 135 -14.75 -6.68 -5.31
C VAL A 135 -14.53 -5.81 -6.55
N ILE A 136 -13.53 -4.93 -6.49
CA ILE A 136 -13.37 -3.83 -7.43
C ILE A 136 -11.99 -3.85 -8.06
N SER A 137 -11.95 -3.75 -9.39
CA SER A 137 -10.74 -3.45 -10.14
C SER A 137 -10.50 -1.95 -10.14
N ILE A 138 -9.48 -1.50 -9.41
CA ILE A 138 -9.20 -0.07 -9.27
C ILE A 138 -8.44 0.50 -10.47
N SER A 139 -7.64 -0.32 -11.16
CA SER A 139 -6.93 0.08 -12.38
C SER A 139 -7.78 -0.06 -13.65
N GLY A 140 -8.84 -0.89 -13.60
CA GLY A 140 -9.58 -1.35 -14.79
C GLY A 140 -8.80 -2.35 -15.65
N LEU A 141 -7.73 -2.94 -15.11
CA LEU A 141 -6.92 -3.95 -15.80
C LEU A 141 -7.16 -5.37 -15.26
N ALA A 142 -7.60 -5.50 -14.01
CA ALA A 142 -7.73 -6.80 -13.36
C ALA A 142 -8.77 -7.71 -14.05
N GLU A 143 -9.82 -7.13 -14.64
CA GLU A 143 -10.89 -7.84 -15.36
C GLU A 143 -10.38 -8.62 -16.57
N LYS A 144 -9.28 -8.16 -17.19
CA LYS A 144 -8.62 -8.86 -18.31
C LYS A 144 -7.85 -10.10 -17.84
N HIS A 145 -7.52 -10.17 -16.55
CA HIS A 145 -6.70 -11.22 -15.97
C HIS A 145 -7.50 -12.18 -15.08
N LEU A 146 -8.62 -11.71 -14.53
CA LEU A 146 -9.55 -12.44 -13.66
C LEU A 146 -10.90 -12.57 -14.38
N THR A 147 -10.89 -13.19 -15.55
CA THR A 147 -12.03 -13.16 -16.48
C THR A 147 -13.27 -13.84 -15.91
N ASP A 148 -13.10 -14.87 -15.09
CA ASP A 148 -14.22 -15.64 -14.57
C ASP A 148 -14.96 -14.84 -13.50
N LEU A 149 -14.22 -14.14 -12.63
CA LEU A 149 -14.79 -13.19 -11.66
C LEU A 149 -15.44 -11.98 -12.33
N ALA A 150 -14.91 -11.54 -13.48
CA ALA A 150 -15.51 -10.43 -14.23
C ALA A 150 -16.83 -10.86 -14.90
N LYS A 151 -16.86 -12.07 -15.49
CA LYS A 151 -18.04 -12.62 -16.17
C LYS A 151 -19.20 -12.91 -15.21
N ASP A 152 -18.90 -13.42 -14.02
CA ASP A 152 -19.93 -13.71 -13.00
C ASP A 152 -20.38 -12.47 -12.22
N GLY A 153 -19.76 -11.31 -12.50
CA GLY A 153 -20.09 -10.03 -11.88
C GLY A 153 -19.58 -9.86 -10.46
N THR A 154 -18.74 -10.78 -9.97
CA THR A 154 -18.03 -10.66 -8.70
C THR A 154 -17.08 -9.47 -8.75
N LEU A 155 -16.20 -9.43 -9.76
CA LEU A 155 -15.24 -8.36 -9.99
C LEU A 155 -15.83 -7.30 -10.91
N ARG A 156 -15.79 -6.02 -10.49
CA ARG A 156 -16.34 -4.90 -11.26
C ARG A 156 -15.35 -3.77 -11.41
N SER A 157 -15.42 -3.05 -12.54
CA SER A 157 -14.74 -1.76 -12.69
C SER A 157 -15.48 -0.68 -11.89
N ALA A 158 -14.74 0.26 -11.30
CA ALA A 158 -15.34 1.45 -10.68
C ALA A 158 -14.68 2.73 -11.21
N PRO A 159 -15.13 3.28 -12.36
CA PRO A 159 -14.54 4.48 -12.96
C PRO A 159 -14.47 5.68 -12.00
N ASN A 160 -15.51 5.87 -11.18
CA ASN A 160 -15.57 6.97 -10.21
C ASN A 160 -14.53 6.81 -9.09
N LEU A 161 -14.33 5.59 -8.56
CA LEU A 161 -13.28 5.32 -7.59
C LEU A 161 -11.89 5.44 -8.22
N ARG A 162 -11.73 4.97 -9.47
CA ARG A 162 -10.48 5.02 -10.23
C ARG A 162 -9.94 6.45 -10.40
N ALA A 163 -10.80 7.45 -10.48
CA ALA A 163 -10.38 8.85 -10.59
C ALA A 163 -9.50 9.32 -9.42
N TYR A 164 -9.62 8.68 -8.25
CA TYR A 164 -8.82 8.97 -7.06
C TYR A 164 -7.50 8.17 -7.00
N TYR A 165 -7.33 7.18 -7.86
CA TYR A 165 -6.20 6.26 -7.76
C TYR A 165 -4.94 6.78 -8.45
N GLY A 166 -3.85 6.93 -7.69
CA GLY A 166 -2.50 7.09 -8.23
C GLY A 166 -2.15 8.47 -8.79
N THR A 167 -2.96 9.50 -8.50
CA THR A 167 -2.80 10.86 -9.03
C THR A 167 -2.12 11.83 -8.05
N SER A 168 -2.54 11.86 -6.78
CA SER A 168 -2.00 12.73 -5.72
C SER A 168 -2.25 12.13 -4.34
N ARG A 169 -1.54 12.60 -3.30
CA ARG A 169 -1.82 12.18 -1.91
C ARG A 169 -3.24 12.56 -1.48
N THR A 170 -3.71 13.75 -1.88
CA THR A 170 -5.09 14.18 -1.64
C THR A 170 -6.09 13.22 -2.27
N ASN A 171 -5.84 12.77 -3.51
CA ASN A 171 -6.70 11.80 -4.16
C ASN A 171 -6.66 10.43 -3.46
N LEU A 172 -5.51 9.96 -2.98
CA LEU A 172 -5.46 8.72 -2.19
C LEU A 172 -6.22 8.82 -0.86
N ALA A 173 -6.22 9.99 -0.20
CA ALA A 173 -7.08 10.22 0.96
C ALA A 173 -8.57 10.23 0.56
N GLY A 174 -8.90 10.91 -0.54
CA GLY A 174 -10.24 10.93 -1.13
C GLY A 174 -10.75 9.54 -1.54
N LEU A 175 -9.86 8.64 -1.96
CA LEU A 175 -10.16 7.24 -2.25
C LEU A 175 -10.69 6.52 -1.02
N LEU A 176 -10.08 6.70 0.15
CA LEU A 176 -10.55 6.11 1.41
C LEU A 176 -11.92 6.68 1.81
N ALA A 177 -12.10 8.00 1.70
CA ALA A 177 -13.38 8.65 1.94
C ALA A 177 -14.47 8.13 0.97
N TYR A 178 -14.13 7.96 -0.31
CA TYR A 178 -15.04 7.43 -1.32
C TYR A 178 -15.51 6.02 -0.95
N ILE A 179 -14.59 5.14 -0.53
CA ILE A 179 -14.94 3.77 -0.13
C ILE A 179 -15.85 3.78 1.10
N ARG A 180 -15.47 4.56 2.11
CA ARG A 180 -16.21 4.70 3.36
C ARG A 180 -17.66 5.11 3.13
N VAL A 181 -17.89 6.14 2.31
CA VAL A 181 -19.24 6.65 2.06
C VAL A 181 -20.02 5.78 1.07
N ASN A 182 -19.43 5.44 -0.09
CA ASN A 182 -20.19 4.84 -1.20
C ASN A 182 -20.27 3.31 -1.16
N TYR A 183 -19.28 2.63 -0.57
CA TYR A 183 -19.26 1.17 -0.50
C TYR A 183 -19.57 0.62 0.89
N LEU A 184 -19.27 1.38 1.94
CA LEU A 184 -19.60 0.98 3.31
C LEU A 184 -20.87 1.64 3.86
N GLY A 185 -21.42 2.64 3.15
CA GLY A 185 -22.66 3.31 3.55
C GLY A 185 -22.52 4.17 4.81
N LEU A 186 -21.31 4.57 5.15
CA LEU A 186 -21.02 5.32 6.36
C LEU A 186 -21.23 6.83 6.13
N PRO A 187 -21.62 7.59 7.17
CA PRO A 187 -21.86 9.02 7.04
C PRO A 187 -20.57 9.77 6.73
N GLY A 188 -20.63 10.76 5.82
CA GLY A 188 -19.50 11.62 5.47
C GLY A 188 -19.70 12.32 4.14
N SER A 189 -18.69 13.08 3.73
CA SER A 189 -18.60 13.68 2.41
C SER A 189 -17.43 13.10 1.64
N VAL A 190 -17.55 13.10 0.32
CA VAL A 190 -16.49 12.66 -0.59
C VAL A 190 -16.04 13.88 -1.38
N PRO A 191 -14.80 14.36 -1.20
CA PRO A 191 -14.29 15.48 -1.99
C PRO A 191 -14.20 15.06 -3.45
N PRO A 192 -14.44 15.94 -4.44
CA PRO A 192 -14.23 15.61 -5.84
C PRO A 192 -12.75 15.23 -6.10
N PRO A 193 -12.46 14.34 -7.07
CA PRO A 193 -11.08 13.97 -7.37
C PRO A 193 -10.35 15.17 -7.97
N GLU A 194 -9.17 15.47 -7.45
CA GLU A 194 -8.29 16.47 -8.03
C GLU A 194 -7.83 16.02 -9.41
N THR A 195 -7.91 16.93 -10.38
CA THR A 195 -7.29 16.73 -11.69
C THR A 195 -5.92 17.40 -11.65
N THR A 196 -4.90 16.64 -11.26
CA THR A 196 -3.52 17.13 -11.40
C THR A 196 -3.09 16.89 -12.84
N ASP A 197 -3.21 17.90 -13.70
CA ASP A 197 -2.59 17.82 -15.02
C ASP A 197 -1.07 17.98 -14.87
N ILE A 198 -0.43 16.84 -14.67
CA ILE A 198 1.02 16.69 -14.61
C ILE A 198 1.62 16.39 -15.98
N ARG A 199 0.80 16.27 -17.04
CA ARG A 199 1.32 16.01 -18.38
C ARG A 199 2.09 17.23 -18.85
N GLY A 200 3.25 17.01 -19.43
CA GLY A 200 4.12 18.10 -19.91
C GLY A 200 4.89 18.83 -18.81
N LYS A 201 4.59 18.57 -17.52
CA LYS A 201 5.36 19.13 -16.41
C LYS A 201 6.71 18.43 -16.27
N ILE A 202 7.70 19.15 -15.77
CA ILE A 202 9.09 18.67 -15.65
C ILE A 202 9.49 18.60 -14.18
N TYR A 203 10.19 17.54 -13.80
CA TYR A 203 10.70 17.33 -12.45
C TYR A 203 12.23 17.47 -12.41
N HIS A 204 12.75 17.98 -11.29
CA HIS A 204 14.16 17.91 -10.96
C HIS A 204 14.36 17.71 -9.44
N PRO A 205 15.29 16.85 -8.97
CA PRO A 205 15.48 16.57 -7.54
C PRO A 205 15.87 17.79 -6.68
N ASP A 206 16.56 18.77 -7.27
CA ASP A 206 16.92 20.04 -6.60
C ASP A 206 15.83 21.13 -6.65
N HIS A 207 14.64 20.82 -7.16
CA HIS A 207 13.54 21.76 -7.25
C HIS A 207 12.33 21.24 -6.49
N GLU A 208 11.69 22.12 -5.71
CA GLU A 208 10.43 21.78 -5.04
C GLU A 208 9.28 21.79 -6.06
N GLY A 209 8.60 20.65 -6.19
CA GLY A 209 7.49 20.52 -7.12
C GLY A 209 7.92 20.37 -8.58
N LEU A 210 7.00 20.72 -9.49
CA LEU A 210 7.16 20.51 -10.94
C LEU A 210 7.19 21.86 -11.66
N PHE A 211 7.99 21.95 -12.72
CA PHE A 211 7.93 23.05 -13.67
C PHE A 211 6.75 22.87 -14.61
N ASP A 212 6.07 23.96 -14.95
CA ASP A 212 4.94 23.94 -15.89
C ASP A 212 5.37 23.67 -17.33
N ASP A 213 6.58 24.09 -17.71
CA ASP A 213 7.12 23.90 -19.05
C ASP A 213 8.65 23.86 -19.09
N ALA A 214 9.18 23.57 -20.28
CA ALA A 214 10.63 23.51 -20.54
C ALA A 214 11.33 24.86 -20.40
N GLN A 215 10.65 25.98 -20.66
CA GLN A 215 11.25 27.30 -20.56
C GLN A 215 11.50 27.68 -19.10
N ALA A 216 10.53 27.40 -18.22
CA ALA A 216 10.66 27.57 -16.77
C ALA A 216 11.80 26.70 -16.22
N PHE A 217 11.85 25.43 -16.62
CA PHE A 217 12.92 24.51 -16.24
C PHE A 217 14.31 25.02 -16.67
N LEU A 218 14.46 25.41 -17.94
CA LEU A 218 15.74 25.88 -18.48
C LEU A 218 16.20 27.19 -17.81
N LYS A 219 15.26 28.11 -17.52
CA LYS A 219 15.56 29.35 -16.79
C LYS A 219 16.03 29.07 -15.37
N TRP A 220 15.40 28.12 -14.68
CA TRP A 220 15.85 27.68 -13.36
C TRP A 220 17.23 27.00 -13.45
N ALA A 221 17.43 26.08 -14.40
CA ALA A 221 18.67 25.36 -14.56
C ALA A 221 19.86 26.31 -14.82
N ALA A 222 19.69 27.33 -15.67
CA ALA A 222 20.70 28.35 -15.96
C ALA A 222 21.27 29.07 -14.72
N ASN A 223 20.50 29.13 -13.62
CA ASN A 223 20.89 29.81 -12.39
C ASN A 223 21.47 28.86 -11.32
N ARG A 224 21.62 27.56 -11.60
CA ARG A 224 22.24 26.61 -10.66
C ARG A 224 23.74 26.85 -10.57
N THR A 225 24.31 26.56 -9.40
CA THR A 225 25.76 26.67 -9.14
C THR A 225 26.59 25.80 -10.10
N GLN A 226 26.04 24.66 -10.52
CA GLN A 226 26.54 23.85 -11.62
C GLN A 226 25.60 23.98 -12.82
N GLY A 227 25.43 25.21 -13.32
CA GLY A 227 24.52 25.52 -14.41
C GLY A 227 24.73 24.60 -15.62
N PRO A 228 23.70 24.43 -16.48
CA PRO A 228 23.74 23.51 -17.59
C PRO A 228 24.91 23.83 -18.50
N ARG A 229 25.71 22.81 -18.81
CA ARG A 229 26.72 22.89 -19.86
C ARG A 229 25.99 23.04 -21.19
N LEU A 230 26.09 24.23 -21.79
CA LEU A 230 25.37 24.56 -23.02
C LEU A 230 25.71 23.62 -24.19
N ASP A 231 26.90 23.02 -24.15
CA ASP A 231 27.46 22.16 -25.19
C ASP A 231 27.25 20.66 -24.92
N ALA A 232 26.61 20.31 -23.80
CA ALA A 232 26.38 18.91 -23.42
C ALA A 232 25.12 18.33 -24.09
N PRO A 233 25.09 17.02 -24.36
CA PRO A 233 23.88 16.35 -24.80
C PRO A 233 22.78 16.47 -23.74
N ARG A 234 21.53 16.60 -24.20
CA ARG A 234 20.35 16.68 -23.32
C ARG A 234 19.63 15.35 -23.31
N VAL A 235 19.28 14.88 -22.12
CA VAL A 235 18.52 13.64 -21.93
C VAL A 235 17.19 13.97 -21.28
N VAL A 236 16.11 13.36 -21.77
CA VAL A 236 14.79 13.41 -21.15
C VAL A 236 14.49 12.03 -20.59
N VAL A 237 14.18 11.99 -19.29
CA VAL A 237 13.75 10.77 -18.61
C VAL A 237 12.23 10.82 -18.47
N ALA A 238 11.53 9.96 -19.19
CA ALA A 238 10.08 9.82 -19.06
C ALA A 238 9.75 8.84 -17.93
N VAL A 239 9.03 9.31 -16.92
CA VAL A 239 8.59 8.50 -15.77
C VAL A 239 7.09 8.57 -15.60
N HIS A 240 6.48 7.45 -15.19
CA HIS A 240 5.08 7.47 -14.76
C HIS A 240 4.98 8.25 -13.45
N SER A 241 3.98 9.12 -13.34
CA SER A 241 3.80 9.99 -12.18
C SER A 241 3.72 9.24 -10.86
N THR A 242 3.07 8.08 -10.86
CA THR A 242 2.98 7.21 -9.68
C THR A 242 4.36 6.85 -9.14
N HIS A 243 5.37 6.63 -9.99
CA HIS A 243 6.75 6.37 -9.55
C HIS A 243 7.36 7.59 -8.88
N LEU A 244 7.14 8.77 -9.45
CA LEU A 244 7.65 10.02 -8.90
C LEU A 244 6.98 10.39 -7.57
N THR A 245 5.66 10.18 -7.45
CA THR A 245 4.89 10.61 -6.29
C THR A 245 4.90 9.59 -5.15
N PHE A 246 4.93 8.29 -5.44
CA PHE A 246 4.65 7.26 -4.42
C PHE A 246 5.66 6.12 -4.37
N GLN A 247 6.21 5.68 -5.50
CA GLN A 247 6.93 4.41 -5.52
C GLN A 247 8.43 4.55 -5.32
N GLN A 248 9.07 5.35 -6.15
CA GLN A 248 10.53 5.34 -6.27
C GLN A 248 11.09 6.74 -6.63
N PRO A 249 10.72 7.82 -5.92
CA PRO A 249 11.25 9.16 -6.20
C PRO A 249 12.79 9.19 -6.15
N GLN A 250 13.39 8.41 -5.25
CA GLN A 250 14.84 8.30 -5.11
C GLN A 250 15.51 7.65 -6.32
N VAL A 251 14.86 6.69 -6.98
CA VAL A 251 15.40 6.06 -8.20
C VAL A 251 15.39 7.07 -9.35
N VAL A 252 14.30 7.84 -9.48
CA VAL A 252 14.22 8.92 -10.48
C VAL A 252 15.28 9.98 -10.22
N ALA A 253 15.45 10.40 -8.97
CA ALA A 253 16.51 11.33 -8.58
C ALA A 253 17.90 10.78 -8.92
N ALA A 254 18.21 9.53 -8.54
CA ALA A 254 19.49 8.89 -8.81
C ALA A 254 19.77 8.77 -10.32
N LEU A 255 18.76 8.45 -11.13
CA LEU A 255 18.89 8.39 -12.58
C LEU A 255 19.19 9.77 -13.18
N ILE A 256 18.54 10.83 -12.69
CA ILE A 256 18.85 12.20 -13.11
C ILE A 256 20.29 12.54 -12.72
N ARG A 257 20.72 12.25 -11.49
CA ARG A 257 22.10 12.50 -11.04
C ARG A 257 23.16 11.76 -11.85
N ALA A 258 22.87 10.53 -12.30
CA ALA A 258 23.81 9.77 -13.11
C ALA A 258 24.01 10.36 -14.52
N LEU A 259 23.14 11.27 -14.94
CA LEU A 259 23.18 11.94 -16.24
C LEU A 259 23.69 13.40 -16.17
N GLU A 260 23.82 13.96 -14.96
CA GLU A 260 24.41 15.29 -14.69
C GLU A 260 25.95 15.22 -14.62
#